data_AF-A0A967Z8U5-F1
#
_entry.id   AF-A0A967Z8U5-F1
#
_cell.length_a   1.000
_cell.length_b   1.000
_cell.length_c   1.000
_cell.angle_alpha   90.00
_cell.angle_beta   90.00
_cell.angle_gamma   90.00
#
_symmetry.space_group_name_H-M   'P 1'
#
loop_
_entity.id
_entity.type
_entity.pdbx_description
1 polymer ?
#
loop_
_entity_poly.entity_id
_entity_poly.type
_entity_poly.pdbx_seq_one_letter_code
_entity_poly.pdbx_strand_id
1 'polypeptide(L)'
;MTHNLKIDSKLYKALQESFGKQVVDVKLNDILLSGIENQLEKYNNQILNFGEKYGVSFQEFENMWDSGKIKNRHSHEVESDFIDWEMLEMEKRIC
;
A
#
# COMPACT_ATOMS: atom_id res chain seq x y z
N MET A 1 -15.30 18.25 13.61
CA MET A 1 -14.23 18.34 14.63
C MET A 1 -12.98 18.81 13.92
N THR A 2 -12.40 19.94 14.30
CA THR A 2 -11.15 20.44 13.70
C THR A 2 -9.98 19.78 14.42
N HIS A 3 -9.40 18.75 13.80
CA HIS A 3 -8.16 18.18 14.30
C HIS A 3 -7.00 19.07 13.88
N ASN A 4 -6.35 19.71 14.85
CA ASN A 4 -5.11 20.44 14.61
C ASN A 4 -4.00 19.43 14.39
N LEU A 5 -3.71 19.12 13.12
CA LEU A 5 -2.55 18.34 12.71
C LEU A 5 -1.29 19.19 12.89
N LYS A 6 -0.42 18.77 13.80
CA LYS A 6 0.93 19.33 13.88
C LYS A 6 1.81 18.57 12.90
N ILE A 7 2.32 19.28 11.90
CA ILE A 7 3.27 18.75 10.92
C ILE A 7 4.67 19.22 11.28
N ASP A 8 5.64 18.32 11.18
CA ASP A 8 7.05 18.67 11.34
C ASP A 8 7.47 19.76 10.34
N SER A 9 8.29 20.71 10.78
CA SER A 9 8.64 21.88 9.97
C SER A 9 9.44 21.52 8.72
N LYS A 10 10.25 20.45 8.75
CA LYS A 10 10.98 19.97 7.58
C LYS A 10 10.02 19.34 6.58
N LEU A 11 9.04 18.57 7.06
CA LEU A 11 8.01 17.96 6.22
C LEU A 11 7.13 19.04 5.56
N TYR A 12 6.72 20.06 6.31
CA TYR A 12 5.98 21.20 5.75
C TYR A 12 6.77 21.92 4.65
N LYS A 13 8.07 22.16 4.87
CA LYS A 13 8.94 22.78 3.86
C LYS A 13 9.08 21.91 2.61
N ALA A 14 9.26 20.60 2.77
CA ALA A 14 9.33 19.67 1.65
C ALA A 14 8.03 19.65 0.81
N LEU A 15 6.87 19.73 1.48
CA LEU A 15 5.58 19.85 0.80
C LEU A 15 5.50 21.17 0.02
N GLN A 16 5.91 22.29 0.61
CA GLN A 16 5.92 23.59 -0.07
C GLN A 16 6.87 23.62 -1.26
N GLU A 17 8.00 22.93 -1.18
CA GLU A 17 8.97 22.79 -2.28
C GLU A 17 8.41 21.92 -3.42
N SER A 18 7.60 20.90 -3.11
CA SER A 18 7.06 19.96 -4.08
C SER A 18 5.77 20.46 -4.77
N PHE A 19 4.86 21.06 -4.00
CA PHE A 19 3.53 21.46 -4.45
C PHE A 19 3.34 22.98 -4.58
N GLY A 20 4.29 23.76 -4.05
CA GLY A 20 4.22 25.22 -4.00
C GLY A 20 3.58 25.73 -2.70
N LYS A 21 4.19 26.76 -2.12
CA LYS A 21 3.77 27.35 -0.83
C LYS A 21 2.29 27.72 -0.78
N GLN A 22 1.79 28.46 -1.76
CA GLN A 22 0.39 28.92 -1.77
C GLN A 22 -0.61 27.76 -1.84
N VAL A 23 -0.24 26.67 -2.52
CA VAL A 23 -1.09 25.47 -2.63
C VAL A 23 -1.12 24.74 -1.30
N VAL A 24 0.03 24.53 -0.67
CA VAL A 24 0.12 23.86 0.64
C VAL A 24 -0.62 24.64 1.72
N ASP A 25 -0.46 25.97 1.77
CA ASP A 25 -1.09 26.79 2.81
C ASP A 25 -2.64 26.72 2.76
N VAL A 26 -3.23 26.37 1.61
CA VAL A 26 -4.70 26.31 1.41
C VAL A 26 -5.24 24.88 1.30
N LYS A 27 -4.48 23.95 0.70
CA LYS A 27 -4.95 22.61 0.30
C LYS A 27 -4.19 21.47 0.97
N LEU A 28 -3.47 21.73 2.06
CA LEU A 28 -2.68 20.71 2.77
C LEU A 28 -3.48 19.43 3.06
N ASN A 29 -4.72 19.56 3.56
CA ASN A 29 -5.55 18.40 3.87
C ASN A 29 -5.89 17.57 2.62
N ASP A 30 -6.23 18.22 1.51
CA ASP A 30 -6.55 17.54 0.25
C ASP A 30 -5.31 16.81 -0.30
N ILE A 31 -4.14 17.43 -0.19
CA ILE A 31 -2.86 16.81 -0.61
C ILE A 31 -2.58 15.56 0.23
N LEU A 32 -2.75 15.64 1.54
CA LEU A 32 -2.52 14.50 2.44
C LEU A 32 -3.54 13.39 2.19
N LEU A 33 -4.82 13.73 2.07
CA LEU A 33 -5.88 12.77 1.81
C LEU A 33 -5.66 12.05 0.47
N SER A 34 -5.42 12.81 -0.60
CA SER A 34 -5.13 12.24 -1.91
C SER A 34 -3.86 11.38 -1.90
N GLY A 35 -2.83 11.78 -1.14
CA GLY A 35 -1.63 10.97 -0.96
C GLY A 35 -1.92 9.61 -0.33
N ILE A 36 -2.75 9.57 0.72
CA ILE A 36 -3.18 8.34 1.38
C ILE A 36 -4.03 7.49 0.44
N GLU A 37 -5.02 8.09 -0.24
CA GLU A 37 -5.89 7.40 -1.19
C GLU A 37 -5.09 6.76 -2.33
N ASN A 38 -4.16 7.49 -2.93
CA ASN A 38 -3.28 7.00 -3.99
C ASN A 38 -2.40 5.83 -3.50
N GLN A 39 -1.92 5.89 -2.26
CA GLN A 39 -1.11 4.82 -1.68
C GLN A 39 -1.94 3.55 -1.44
N LEU A 40 -3.15 3.69 -0.90
CA LEU A 40 -4.10 2.59 -0.74
C LEU A 40 -4.51 1.96 -2.07
N GLU A 41 -4.80 2.80 -3.09
CA GLU A 41 -5.10 2.34 -4.43
C GLU A 41 -3.94 1.54 -5.03
N LYS A 42 -2.70 2.03 -4.87
CA LYS A 42 -1.49 1.34 -5.31
C LYS A 42 -1.33 -0.04 -4.66
N TYR A 43 -1.64 -0.18 -3.37
CA TYR A 43 -1.61 -1.48 -2.69
C TYR A 43 -2.71 -2.40 -3.20
N ASN A 44 -3.94 -1.89 -3.33
CA ASN A 44 -5.07 -2.66 -3.86
C ASN A 44 -4.80 -3.19 -5.26
N ASN A 45 -4.23 -2.38 -6.16
CA ASN A 45 -3.92 -2.80 -7.52
C ASN A 45 -2.85 -3.90 -7.55
N GLN A 46 -1.82 -3.82 -6.69
CA GLN A 46 -0.81 -4.87 -6.62
C GLN A 46 -1.37 -6.18 -6.03
N ILE A 47 -2.19 -6.10 -4.98
CA ILE A 47 -2.90 -7.24 -4.40
C ILE A 47 -3.81 -7.91 -5.44
N LEU A 48 -4.54 -7.10 -6.23
CA LEU A 48 -5.39 -7.59 -7.32
C LEU A 48 -4.58 -8.33 -8.38
N ASN A 49 -3.41 -7.82 -8.78
CA ASN A 49 -2.54 -8.49 -9.75
C ASN A 49 -2.12 -9.89 -9.29
N PHE A 50 -1.81 -10.07 -8.00
CA PHE A 50 -1.53 -11.40 -7.45
C PHE A 50 -2.78 -12.29 -7.45
N GLY A 51 -3.93 -11.73 -7.07
CA GLY A 51 -5.21 -12.44 -7.13
C GLY A 51 -5.55 -12.93 -8.54
N GLU A 52 -5.30 -12.11 -9.57
CA GLU A 52 -5.46 -12.49 -10.98
C GLU A 52 -4.44 -13.54 -11.42
N LYS A 53 -3.17 -13.40 -10.98
CA LYS A 53 -2.09 -14.35 -11.30
C LYS A 53 -2.38 -15.76 -10.79
N TYR A 54 -2.88 -15.86 -9.56
CA TYR A 54 -3.10 -17.16 -8.90
C TYR A 54 -4.56 -17.63 -8.93
N GLY A 55 -5.49 -16.77 -9.33
CA GLY A 55 -6.92 -17.07 -9.45
C GLY A 55 -7.63 -17.26 -8.11
N VAL A 56 -7.04 -16.77 -7.01
CA VAL A 56 -7.52 -16.94 -5.63
C VAL A 56 -7.24 -15.68 -4.81
N SER A 57 -7.92 -15.50 -3.69
CA SER A 57 -7.57 -14.47 -2.70
C SER A 57 -6.27 -14.80 -1.97
N PHE A 58 -5.64 -13.81 -1.32
CA PHE A 58 -4.45 -14.04 -0.49
C PHE A 58 -4.70 -15.11 0.58
N GLN A 59 -5.84 -15.04 1.28
CA GLN A 59 -6.16 -15.99 2.35
C GLN A 59 -6.30 -17.43 1.81
N GLU A 60 -6.86 -17.60 0.62
CA GLU A 60 -6.93 -18.90 -0.04
C GLU A 60 -5.55 -19.38 -0.48
N PHE A 61 -4.72 -18.47 -1.01
CA PHE A 61 -3.34 -18.75 -1.39
C PHE A 61 -2.49 -19.20 -0.20
N GLU A 62 -2.55 -18.48 0.93
CA GLU A 62 -1.89 -18.82 2.19
C GLU A 62 -2.31 -20.21 2.69
N ASN A 63 -3.62 -20.51 2.67
CA ASN A 63 -4.11 -21.84 3.03
C ASN A 63 -3.60 -22.94 2.09
N MET A 64 -3.48 -22.66 0.78
CA MET A 64 -2.92 -23.60 -0.20
C MET A 64 -1.41 -23.79 -0.01
N TRP A 65 -0.70 -22.74 0.40
CA TRP A 65 0.72 -22.76 0.74
C TRP A 65 0.98 -23.69 1.92
N ASP A 66 0.30 -23.46 3.03
CA ASP A 66 0.44 -24.24 4.27
C ASP A 66 0.03 -25.70 4.09
N SER A 67 -1.01 -25.95 3.30
CA SER A 67 -1.45 -27.32 2.98
C SER A 67 -0.64 -28.01 1.88
N GLY A 68 0.38 -27.35 1.32
CA GLY A 68 1.26 -27.91 0.29
C GLY A 68 0.59 -28.17 -1.06
N LYS A 69 -0.52 -27.48 -1.36
CA LYS A 69 -1.31 -27.65 -2.59
C LYS A 69 -0.80 -26.80 -3.76
N ILE A 70 0.08 -25.83 -3.49
CA ILE A 70 0.69 -25.00 -4.52
C ILE A 70 1.76 -25.80 -5.27
N LYS A 71 1.57 -25.95 -6.58
CA LYS A 71 2.57 -26.56 -7.46
C LYS A 71 3.82 -25.69 -7.51
N ASN A 72 5.00 -26.31 -7.42
CA ASN A 72 6.28 -25.60 -7.44
C ASN A 72 6.39 -24.50 -6.37
N ARG A 73 5.81 -24.71 -5.18
CA ARG A 73 5.82 -23.71 -4.09
C ARG A 73 7.21 -23.16 -3.77
N HIS A 74 8.27 -23.97 -3.92
CA HIS A 74 9.66 -23.57 -3.68
C HIS A 74 10.38 -23.05 -4.92
N SER A 75 9.65 -22.66 -5.97
CA SER A 75 10.26 -21.86 -7.02
C SER A 75 10.51 -20.46 -6.46
N HIS A 76 11.64 -19.87 -6.85
CA HIS A 76 11.99 -18.52 -6.44
C HIS A 76 10.87 -17.51 -6.75
N GLU A 77 10.16 -17.69 -7.86
CA GLU A 77 9.04 -16.85 -8.25
C GLU A 77 7.89 -16.93 -7.24
N VAL A 78 7.40 -18.13 -6.93
CA VAL A 78 6.23 -18.31 -6.06
C VAL A 78 6.55 -17.93 -4.61
N GLU A 79 7.77 -18.18 -4.15
CA GLU A 79 8.24 -17.72 -2.83
C GLU A 79 8.30 -16.18 -2.76
N SER A 80 8.85 -15.53 -3.79
CA SER A 80 8.92 -14.06 -3.82
C SER A 80 7.54 -13.44 -3.87
N ASP A 81 6.66 -13.97 -4.73
CA ASP A 81 5.29 -13.49 -4.86
C ASP A 81 4.50 -13.65 -3.54
N PHE A 82 4.70 -14.75 -2.80
CA PHE A 82 4.05 -14.93 -1.49
C PHE A 82 4.51 -13.89 -0.48
N ILE A 83 5.83 -13.65 -0.37
CA ILE A 83 6.41 -12.67 0.55
C ILE A 83 5.94 -11.25 0.20
N ASP A 84 5.99 -10.89 -1.08
CA ASP A 84 5.59 -9.57 -1.55
C ASP A 84 4.08 -9.34 -1.32
N TRP A 85 3.25 -10.36 -1.55
CA TRP A 85 1.81 -10.26 -1.31
C TRP A 85 1.49 -10.16 0.19
N GLU A 86 2.14 -10.96 1.04
CA GLU A 86 1.99 -10.87 2.50
C GLU A 86 2.36 -9.46 3.01
N MET A 87 3.47 -8.90 2.52
CA MET A 87 3.90 -7.54 2.86
C MET A 87 2.84 -6.51 2.47
N LEU A 88 2.27 -6.59 1.27
CA LEU A 88 1.23 -5.65 0.82
C LEU A 88 -0.05 -5.72 1.65
N GLU A 89 -0.47 -6.93 2.03
CA GLU A 89 -1.62 -7.14 2.92
C GLU A 89 -1.37 -6.55 4.31
N MET A 90 -0.14 -6.63 4.82
CA MET A 90 0.25 -5.97 6.08
C MET A 90 0.27 -4.46 5.96
N GLU A 91 0.92 -3.90 4.94
CA GLU A 91 1.01 -2.46 4.69
C GLU A 91 -0.38 -1.81 4.55
N LYS A 92 -1.29 -2.49 3.85
CA LYS A 92 -2.68 -2.05 3.70
C LYS A 92 -3.45 -1.98 5.03
N ARG A 93 -3.11 -2.81 6.02
CA ARG A 93 -3.78 -2.79 7.35
C ARG A 93 -3.28 -1.68 8.26
N ILE A 94 -2.07 -1.15 8.00
CA ILE A 94 -1.42 -0.13 8.83
C ILE A 94 -1.72 1.28 8.31
N CYS A 95 -2.08 1.42 7.03
CA CYS A 95 -2.62 2.65 6.44
C CYS A 95 -4.07 2.92 6.85
#